data_AF-J9SP66-F1
#
_entry.id   AF-J9SP66-F1
#
_cell.length_a   1.000
_cell.length_b   1.000
_cell.length_c   1.000
_cell.angle_alpha   90.00
_cell.angle_beta   90.00
_cell.angle_gamma   90.00
#
_symmetry.space_group_name_H-M   'P 1'
#
loop_
_entity.id
_entity.type
_entity.pdbx_description
1 polymer ?
#
loop_
_entity_poly.entity_id
_entity_poly.type
_entity_poly.pdbx_seq_one_letter_code
_entity_poly.pdbx_strand_id
1 'polypeptide(L)'
;MVGATTVAVVGAAALGAACVFTPGGVDAGPQLCPFAVMTGLPCPGCGLTRSWVALMHGDVGSAFTFNVFGPVFLVLTATTVVAAALTLVRRRGSPLSGWRDLVLGPVGAVLLGVWLAYGLARILDAVVGWGFFPVVV
;
A
#
# COMPACT_ATOMS: atom_id res chain seq x y z
N MET A 1 -7.17 -22.96 6.39
CA MET A 1 -7.45 -22.82 4.95
C MET A 1 -8.20 -21.54 4.62
N VAL A 2 -9.31 -21.22 5.30
CA VAL A 2 -10.11 -19.99 5.09
C VAL A 2 -9.27 -18.69 5.12
N GLY A 3 -8.29 -18.58 6.03
CA GLY A 3 -7.43 -17.39 6.08
C GLY A 3 -6.53 -17.21 4.84
N ALA A 4 -6.04 -18.29 4.23
CA ALA A 4 -5.17 -18.20 3.05
C ALA A 4 -5.97 -17.82 1.80
N THR A 5 -7.19 -18.37 1.65
CA THR A 5 -8.07 -18.03 0.53
C THR A 5 -8.47 -16.56 0.57
N THR A 6 -8.83 -16.02 1.73
CA THR A 6 -9.22 -14.61 1.86
C THR A 6 -8.07 -13.67 1.51
N VAL A 7 -6.86 -13.93 2.04
CA VAL A 7 -5.67 -13.12 1.74
C VAL A 7 -5.33 -13.16 0.25
N ALA A 8 -5.35 -14.34 -0.37
CA ALA A 8 -5.07 -14.50 -1.78
C ALA A 8 -6.07 -13.71 -2.66
N VAL A 9 -7.37 -13.85 -2.38
CA VAL A 9 -8.42 -13.20 -3.19
C VAL A 9 -8.38 -11.68 -3.06
N VAL A 10 -8.33 -11.15 -1.83
CA VAL A 10 -8.34 -9.70 -1.60
C VAL A 10 -7.08 -9.06 -2.15
N GLY A 11 -5.91 -9.64 -1.88
CA GLY A 11 -4.64 -9.10 -2.38
C GLY A 11 -4.53 -9.18 -3.90
N ALA A 12 -4.96 -10.28 -4.52
CA ALA A 12 -4.98 -10.40 -5.98
C ALA A 12 -5.94 -9.40 -6.64
N ALA A 13 -7.11 -9.15 -6.04
CA ALA A 13 -8.04 -8.14 -6.52
C ALA A 13 -7.43 -6.72 -6.45
N ALA A 14 -6.74 -6.38 -5.36
CA ALA A 14 -6.07 -5.08 -5.22
C ALA A 14 -4.94 -4.89 -6.23
N LEU A 15 -4.10 -5.91 -6.43
CA LEU A 15 -3.02 -5.89 -7.44
C LEU A 15 -3.59 -5.84 -8.85
N GLY A 16 -4.65 -6.60 -9.14
CA GLY A 16 -5.34 -6.60 -10.42
C GLY A 16 -5.95 -5.23 -10.73
N ALA A 17 -6.59 -4.59 -9.75
CA ALA A 17 -7.10 -3.23 -9.90
C ALA A 17 -5.96 -2.24 -10.25
N ALA A 18 -4.81 -2.32 -9.58
CA ALA A 18 -3.65 -1.48 -9.88
C ALA A 18 -3.07 -1.70 -11.29
N CYS A 19 -3.25 -2.90 -11.87
CA CYS A 19 -2.86 -3.18 -13.26
C CYS A 19 -3.88 -2.64 -14.28
N VAL A 20 -5.17 -2.66 -13.93
CA VAL A 20 -6.26 -2.31 -14.86
C VAL A 20 -6.48 -0.80 -14.92
N PHE A 21 -6.38 -0.11 -13.78
CA PHE A 21 -6.49 1.34 -13.75
C PHE A 21 -5.25 2.00 -14.34
N THR A 22 -5.45 3.00 -15.20
CA THR A 22 -4.35 3.77 -15.79
C THR A 22 -3.94 4.93 -14.87
N PRO A 23 -2.68 5.38 -14.91
CA PRO A 23 -2.22 6.56 -14.15
C PRO A 23 -3.11 7.80 -14.37
N GLY A 24 -3.41 8.12 -15.64
CA GLY A 24 -4.29 9.24 -15.96
C GLY A 24 -5.73 9.07 -15.46
N GLY A 25 -6.22 7.82 -15.36
CA GLY A 25 -7.55 7.52 -14.84
C GLY A 25 -7.66 7.72 -13.32
N VAL A 26 -6.61 7.39 -12.55
CA VAL A 26 -6.61 7.61 -11.10
C VAL A 26 -6.27 9.04 -10.69
N ASP A 27 -5.59 9.79 -11.56
CA ASP A 27 -5.30 11.21 -11.34
C ASP A 27 -6.51 12.10 -11.66
N ALA A 28 -7.27 11.77 -12.72
CA ALA A 28 -8.51 12.47 -13.08
C ALA A 28 -9.74 12.00 -12.29
N GLY A 29 -9.59 10.95 -11.47
CA GLY A 29 -10.67 10.37 -10.68
C GLY A 29 -11.12 11.27 -9.52
N PRO A 30 -12.32 11.02 -8.96
CA PRO A 30 -12.79 11.76 -7.79
C PRO A 30 -11.88 11.50 -6.58
N GLN A 31 -11.78 12.49 -5.69
CA GLN A 31 -11.15 12.30 -4.40
C GLN A 31 -12.00 11.35 -3.54
N LEU A 32 -11.48 10.14 -3.31
CA LEU A 32 -12.20 9.10 -2.55
C LEU A 32 -11.82 9.06 -1.06
N CYS A 33 -10.74 9.72 -0.65
CA CYS A 33 -10.28 9.67 0.75
C CYS A 33 -11.10 10.63 1.63
N PRO A 34 -11.93 10.13 2.59
CA PRO A 34 -12.76 11.01 3.41
C PRO A 34 -11.93 11.97 4.27
N PHE A 35 -10.76 11.51 4.76
CA PHE A 35 -9.87 12.35 5.55
C PHE A 35 -9.37 13.56 4.75
N ALA A 36 -8.92 13.33 3.50
CA ALA A 36 -8.48 14.39 2.62
C ALA A 36 -9.63 15.33 2.24
N VAL A 37 -10.84 14.81 2.00
CA VAL A 37 -12.03 15.64 1.72
C VAL A 37 -12.41 16.52 2.92
N MET A 38 -12.34 16.00 4.14
CA MET A 38 -12.76 16.72 5.35
C MET A 38 -11.70 17.71 5.85
N THR A 39 -10.41 17.37 5.72
CA THR A 39 -9.33 18.14 6.36
C THR A 39 -8.43 18.87 5.37
N GLY A 40 -8.41 18.47 4.09
CA GLY A 40 -7.43 18.94 3.11
C GLY A 40 -5.98 18.47 3.37
N LEU A 41 -5.75 17.59 4.37
CA LEU A 41 -4.42 17.14 4.77
C LEU A 41 -4.12 15.72 4.25
N PRO A 42 -2.85 15.41 3.91
CA PRO A 42 -2.45 14.08 3.47
C PRO A 42 -2.33 13.13 4.66
N CYS A 43 -3.19 12.12 4.77
CA CYS A 43 -3.04 11.06 5.76
C CYS A 43 -1.91 10.07 5.36
N PRO A 44 -1.50 9.14 6.26
CA PRO A 44 -0.44 8.17 5.94
C PRO A 44 -0.72 7.33 4.67
N GLY A 45 -2.00 7.11 4.36
CA GLY A 45 -2.44 6.35 3.19
C GLY A 45 -2.70 7.17 1.92
N CYS A 46 -2.65 8.51 1.99
CA CYS A 46 -2.87 9.34 0.81
C CYS A 46 -1.82 9.06 -0.27
N GLY A 47 -2.28 8.89 -1.51
CA GLY A 47 -1.42 8.55 -2.65
C GLY A 47 -1.03 7.08 -2.79
N LEU A 48 -1.43 6.17 -1.89
CA LEU A 48 -1.08 4.74 -2.02
C LEU A 48 -1.59 4.11 -3.32
N THR A 49 -2.86 4.35 -3.68
CA THR A 49 -3.45 3.80 -4.90
C THR A 49 -2.76 4.34 -6.16
N ARG A 50 -2.50 5.66 -6.21
CA ARG A 50 -1.76 6.29 -7.32
C ARG A 50 -0.34 5.76 -7.41
N SER A 51 0.32 5.56 -6.27
CA SER A 51 1.64 4.95 -6.18
C SER A 51 1.67 3.53 -6.74
N TRP A 52 0.69 2.70 -6.37
CA TRP A 52 0.59 1.33 -6.87
C TRP A 52 0.32 1.29 -8.37
N VAL A 53 -0.61 2.11 -8.87
CA VAL A 53 -0.90 2.20 -10.29
C VAL A 53 0.33 2.65 -11.08
N ALA A 54 1.01 3.71 -10.64
CA ALA A 54 2.24 4.19 -11.27
C ALA A 54 3.31 3.08 -11.32
N LEU A 55 3.54 2.40 -10.19
CA LEU A 55 4.54 1.33 -10.11
C LEU A 55 4.21 0.15 -11.02
N MET A 56 2.94 -0.27 -11.09
CA MET A 56 2.50 -1.36 -11.96
C MET A 56 2.58 -1.01 -13.45
N HIS A 57 2.64 0.28 -13.79
CA HIS A 57 2.88 0.76 -15.16
C HIS A 57 4.35 1.10 -15.43
N GLY A 58 5.26 0.78 -14.51
CA GLY A 58 6.69 0.98 -14.66
C GLY A 58 7.19 2.38 -14.29
N ASP A 59 6.31 3.28 -13.83
CA ASP A 59 6.70 4.61 -13.36
C ASP A 59 7.08 4.57 -11.88
N VAL A 60 8.33 4.15 -11.64
CA VAL A 60 8.91 4.06 -10.30
C VAL A 60 9.06 5.44 -9.65
N GLY A 61 9.41 6.47 -10.44
CA GLY A 61 9.63 7.81 -9.93
C GLY A 61 8.36 8.39 -9.33
N SER A 62 7.28 8.42 -10.12
CA SER A 62 5.98 8.90 -9.65
C SER A 62 5.44 8.04 -8.51
N ALA A 63 5.70 6.73 -8.50
CA ALA A 63 5.28 5.87 -7.39
C ALA A 63 5.80 6.34 -6.03
N PHE A 64 7.09 6.68 -5.93
CA PHE A 64 7.67 7.22 -4.70
C PHE A 64 7.22 8.65 -4.41
N THR A 65 6.97 9.47 -5.43
CA THR A 65 6.43 10.82 -5.27
C THR A 65 5.02 10.80 -4.68
N PHE A 66 4.16 9.89 -5.13
CA PHE A 66 2.81 9.77 -4.58
C PHE A 66 2.81 9.32 -3.12
N ASN A 67 3.52 8.23 -2.82
CA ASN A 67 3.71 7.76 -1.45
C ASN A 67 4.94 6.86 -1.36
N VAL A 68 5.89 7.22 -0.49
CA VAL A 68 7.15 6.49 -0.33
C VAL A 68 6.94 5.04 0.14
N PHE A 69 5.87 4.79 0.91
CA PHE A 69 5.51 3.44 1.36
C PHE A 69 4.67 2.66 0.35
N GLY A 70 4.21 3.29 -0.73
CA GLY A 70 3.42 2.64 -1.77
C GLY A 70 4.14 1.42 -2.38
N PRO A 71 5.38 1.57 -2.91
CA PRO A 71 6.15 0.44 -3.42
C PRO A 71 6.39 -0.67 -2.39
N VAL A 72 6.66 -0.29 -1.14
CA VAL A 72 6.88 -1.24 -0.04
C VAL A 72 5.63 -2.09 0.22
N PHE A 73 4.47 -1.45 0.34
CA PHE A 73 3.21 -2.16 0.55
C PHE A 73 2.75 -2.97 -0.66
N LEU A 74 3.09 -2.53 -1.88
CA LEU A 74 2.82 -3.31 -3.09
C LEU A 74 3.61 -4.62 -3.08
N VAL A 75 4.91 -4.56 -2.80
CA VAL A 75 5.77 -5.76 -2.71
C VAL A 75 5.32 -6.67 -1.56
N LEU A 76 4.99 -6.10 -0.40
CA LEU A 76 4.44 -6.86 0.73
C LEU A 76 3.12 -7.57 0.36
N THR A 77 2.25 -6.90 -0.40
CA THR A 77 0.99 -7.49 -0.86
C THR A 77 1.23 -8.58 -1.91
N ALA A 78 2.12 -8.35 -2.88
CA ALA A 78 2.47 -9.35 -3.88
C ALA A 78 3.07 -10.62 -3.25
N THR A 79 4.02 -10.46 -2.33
CA THR A 79 4.66 -11.58 -1.61
C THR A 79 3.66 -12.35 -0.73
N THR A 80 2.77 -11.66 -0.01
CA THR A 80 1.70 -12.32 0.78
C THR A 80 0.73 -13.10 -0.11
N VAL A 81 0.31 -12.55 -1.25
CA VAL A 81 -0.54 -13.25 -2.23
C VAL A 81 0.17 -14.50 -2.77
N VAL A 82 1.45 -14.41 -3.13
CA VAL A 82 2.24 -15.56 -3.59
C VAL A 82 2.36 -16.63 -2.51
N ALA A 83 2.69 -16.24 -1.26
CA ALA A 83 2.79 -17.18 -0.14
C ALA A 83 1.44 -17.87 0.16
N ALA A 84 0.34 -17.13 0.06
CA ALA A 84 -1.01 -17.66 0.22
C ALA A 84 -1.36 -18.66 -0.90
N ALA A 85 -1.10 -18.30 -2.16
CA ALA A 85 -1.30 -19.19 -3.31
C ALA A 85 -0.46 -20.48 -3.19
N LEU A 86 0.82 -20.37 -2.81
CA LEU A 86 1.69 -21.53 -2.58
C LEU A 86 1.16 -22.44 -1.45
N THR A 87 0.59 -21.86 -0.39
CA THR A 87 -0.03 -22.62 0.71
C THR A 87 -1.29 -23.36 0.27
N LEU A 88 -2.04 -22.81 -0.70
CA LEU A 88 -3.23 -23.47 -1.26
C LEU A 88 -2.86 -24.59 -2.25
N VAL A 89 -1.78 -24.41 -3.03
CA VAL A 89 -1.31 -25.39 -4.02
C VAL A 89 -0.52 -26.52 -3.34
N ARG A 90 0.37 -26.20 -2.39
CA ARG A 90 1.19 -27.19 -1.69
C ARG A 90 0.42 -27.72 -0.48
N ARG A 91 -0.12 -28.94 -0.57
CA ARG A 91 -0.82 -29.63 0.54
C ARG A 91 0.10 -30.01 1.74
N ARG A 92 1.39 -29.66 1.72
CA ARG A 92 2.36 -29.91 2.79
C ARG A 92 3.14 -28.62 3.12
N GLY A 93 3.02 -28.18 4.37
CA GLY A 93 3.65 -26.97 4.89
C GLY A 93 2.90 -25.69 4.50
N SER A 94 2.68 -24.80 5.46
CA SER A 94 2.10 -23.48 5.21
C SER A 94 3.21 -22.43 5.16
N PRO A 95 3.81 -22.13 3.99
CA PRO A 95 4.75 -21.00 3.89
C PRO A 95 4.11 -19.69 4.34
N LEU A 96 2.78 -19.59 4.27
CA LEU A 96 2.02 -18.46 4.81
C LEU A 96 2.11 -18.33 6.34
N SER A 97 2.26 -19.40 7.13
CA SER A 97 2.25 -19.28 8.60
C SER A 97 3.49 -18.57 9.13
N GLY A 98 4.68 -18.99 8.71
CA GLY A 98 5.93 -18.30 9.09
C GLY A 98 6.01 -16.88 8.53
N TRP A 99 5.51 -16.67 7.31
CA TRP A 99 5.39 -15.32 6.74
C TRP A 99 4.40 -14.44 7.53
N ARG A 100 3.27 -15.00 7.97
CA ARG A 100 2.30 -14.31 8.84
C ARG A 100 2.92 -13.90 10.15
N ASP A 101 3.66 -14.79 10.80
CA ASP A 101 4.25 -14.49 12.12
C ASP A 101 5.31 -13.40 12.02
N LEU A 102 6.03 -13.32 10.90
CA LEU A 102 6.95 -12.21 10.62
C LEU A 102 6.18 -10.90 10.36
N VAL A 103 5.19 -10.92 9.46
CA VAL A 103 4.43 -9.73 9.01
C VAL A 103 3.49 -9.20 10.09
N LEU A 104 2.94 -10.06 10.97
CA LEU A 104 2.09 -9.67 12.10
C LEU A 104 2.87 -9.55 13.42
N GLY A 105 4.16 -9.93 13.42
CA GLY A 105 5.04 -9.86 14.57
C GLY A 105 5.76 -8.51 14.72
N PRO A 106 6.96 -8.50 15.33
CA PRO A 106 7.71 -7.27 15.58
C PRO A 106 8.04 -6.48 14.31
N VAL A 107 8.32 -7.16 13.20
CA VAL A 107 8.62 -6.50 11.92
C VAL A 107 7.41 -5.73 11.39
N GLY A 108 6.23 -6.34 11.46
CA GLY A 108 4.97 -5.65 11.15
C GLY A 108 4.71 -4.44 12.02
N ALA A 109 4.91 -4.58 13.33
CA ALA A 109 4.72 -3.50 14.28
C ALA A 109 5.71 -2.34 14.02
N VAL A 110 6.98 -2.64 13.73
CA VAL A 110 7.97 -1.63 13.35
C VAL A 110 7.57 -0.95 12.05
N LEU A 111 7.23 -1.71 11.00
CA LEU A 111 6.81 -1.14 9.71
C LEU A 111 5.59 -0.22 9.88
N LEU A 112 4.58 -0.66 10.65
CA LEU A 112 3.40 0.13 10.98
C LEU A 112 3.78 1.42 11.73
N GLY A 113 4.65 1.32 12.74
CA GLY A 113 5.14 2.47 13.50
C GLY A 113 5.87 3.48 12.62
N VAL A 114 6.77 3.03 11.75
CA VAL A 114 7.51 3.91 10.83
C VAL A 114 6.56 4.54 9.81
N TRP A 115 5.60 3.79 9.27
CA TRP A 115 4.61 4.34 8.33
C TRP A 115 3.72 5.41 8.98
N LEU A 116 3.27 5.19 10.21
CA LEU A 116 2.50 6.18 10.96
C LEU A 116 3.33 7.42 11.31
N ALA A 117 4.59 7.24 11.70
CA ALA A 117 5.51 8.35 11.94
C ALA A 117 5.76 9.17 10.66
N TYR A 118 5.96 8.51 9.52
CA TYR A 118 6.06 9.15 8.20
C TYR A 118 4.79 9.93 7.85
N GLY A 119 3.61 9.33 8.04
CA GLY A 119 2.35 10.01 7.79
C GLY A 119 2.13 11.22 8.70
N LEU A 120 2.51 11.12 9.98
CA LEU A 120 2.50 12.27 10.89
C LEU A 120 3.46 13.36 10.41
N ALA A 121 4.67 13.01 9.97
CA ALA A 121 5.62 13.97 9.42
C ALA A 121 5.07 14.67 8.18
N ARG A 122 4.35 13.96 7.28
CA ARG A 122 3.67 14.58 6.13
C ARG A 122 2.56 15.55 6.53
N ILE A 123 1.77 15.19 7.55
CA ILE A 123 0.72 16.08 8.06
C ILE A 123 1.36 17.35 8.65
N LEU A 124 2.41 17.20 9.46
CA LEU A 124 3.12 18.32 10.07
C LEU A 124 3.76 19.22 9.02
N ASP A 125 4.41 18.65 8.00
CA ASP A 125 4.98 19.39 6.87
C ASP A 125 3.91 20.20 6.11
N ALA A 126 2.75 19.59 5.85
CA ALA A 126 1.63 20.26 5.19
C ALA A 126 1.01 21.38 6.05
N VAL A 127 0.96 21.21 7.37
CA VAL A 127 0.43 22.22 8.31
C VAL A 127 1.40 23.39 8.50
N VAL A 128 2.69 23.09 8.64
CA VAL A 128 3.72 24.11 8.88
C VAL A 128 4.15 24.79 7.56
N GLY A 129 3.95 24.12 6.43
CA GLY A 129 4.23 24.66 5.09
C GLY A 129 5.70 24.66 4.72
N TRP A 130 6.51 23.73 5.25
CA TRP A 130 7.92 23.63 4.89
C TRP A 130 8.13 23.14 3.45
N GLY A 131 7.20 22.35 2.91
CA GLY A 131 7.23 21.88 1.52
C GLY A 131 8.24 20.77 1.27
N PHE A 132 8.64 20.00 2.29
CA PHE A 132 9.51 18.85 2.10
C PHE A 132 8.81 17.69 1.40
N PHE A 133 7.50 17.53 1.60
CA PHE A 133 6.71 16.48 0.99
C PHE A 133 5.69 17.04 0.01
N PRO A 134 5.46 16.37 -1.13
CA PRO A 134 4.38 16.75 -2.02
C PRO A 134 3.03 16.57 -1.30
N VAL A 135 2.19 17.59 -1.38
CA VAL A 135 0.82 17.54 -0.86
C VAL A 135 -0.02 16.74 -1.85
N VAL A 136 -0.03 15.43 -1.65
CA VAL A 136 -0.83 14.48 -2.42
C VAL A 136 -2.07 14.20 -1.61
N VAL A 137 -3.14 14.94 -1.90
CA VAL A 137 -4.50 14.61 -1.48
C VAL A 137 -5.22 14.04 -2.67
#